data_AF-A0A2T7D0N5-F1
#
_entry.id   AF-A0A2T7D0N5-F1
#
_cell.length_a   1.000
_cell.length_b   1.000
_cell.length_c   1.000
_cell.angle_alpha   90.00
_cell.angle_beta   90.00
_cell.angle_gamma   90.00
#
_symmetry.space_group_name_H-M   'P 1'
#
loop_
_entity.id
_entity.type
_entity.pdbx_description
1 polymer ?
#
loop_
_entity_poly.entity_id
_entity_poly.type
_entity_poly.pdbx_seq_one_letter_code
_entity_poly.pdbx_strand_id
1 'polypeptide(L)'
;MLFREEIEKICEYWKKMTSWNTCIFDMEATSLSLHLCMVATKGVKLASRIMDSAALRLDKQDEISLHTTKQTLAMYVSVFVKLAEDTYHTKFNDESLFSLLGALKGVAAIGHILVKDALESVNYVEYGSSNYSLLVQDTGNIWDEYEQNINNLEDKFRAALKDNFKIYELVRPTMEKAMTHTILFVSQMVTRHDRVLSYTPGIKGRHAGRATGEGEPDSGSPVHESSGS
;
A
#
# COMPACT_ATOMS: atom_id res chain seq x y z
N MET A 1 0.81 -7.20 11.05
CA MET A 1 0.28 -6.13 10.18
C MET A 1 0.78 -4.81 10.72
N LEU A 2 1.50 -4.05 9.90
CA LEU A 2 1.93 -2.70 10.25
C LEU A 2 0.74 -1.73 10.31
N PHE A 3 0.83 -0.69 11.14
CA PHE A 3 -0.22 0.30 11.37
C PHE A 3 -1.52 -0.26 11.99
N ARG A 4 -1.38 -1.27 12.86
CA ARG A 4 -2.51 -1.91 13.54
C ARG A 4 -3.23 -0.94 14.47
N GLU A 5 -2.48 -0.18 15.26
CA GLU A 5 -3.02 0.77 16.24
C GLU A 5 -3.88 1.84 15.55
N GLU A 6 -3.47 2.30 14.37
CA GLU A 6 -4.18 3.28 13.57
C GLU A 6 -5.50 2.71 13.01
N ILE A 7 -5.51 1.44 12.62
CA ILE A 7 -6.75 0.75 12.23
C ILE A 7 -7.67 0.60 13.44
N GLU A 8 -7.13 0.20 14.59
CA GLU A 8 -7.92 0.07 15.82
C GLU A 8 -8.53 1.41 16.21
N LYS A 9 -7.78 2.51 16.13
CA LYS A 9 -8.28 3.88 16.34
C LYS A 9 -9.41 4.25 15.37
N ILE A 10 -9.27 3.95 14.07
CA ILE A 10 -10.35 4.17 13.09
C ILE A 10 -11.59 3.32 13.42
N CYS A 11 -11.39 2.06 13.82
CA CYS A 11 -12.47 1.17 14.23
C CYS A 11 -13.19 1.65 15.50
N GLU A 12 -12.50 2.31 16.43
CA GLU A 12 -13.14 2.94 17.58
C GLU A 12 -14.09 4.06 17.17
N TYR A 13 -13.68 4.94 16.25
CA TYR A 13 -14.57 5.97 15.70
C TYR A 13 -15.79 5.36 15.00
N TRP A 14 -15.58 4.32 14.20
CA TRP A 14 -16.66 3.57 13.55
C TRP A 14 -17.67 3.02 14.57
N LYS A 15 -17.19 2.35 15.62
CA LYS A 15 -18.03 1.78 16.67
C LYS A 15 -18.83 2.87 17.39
N LYS A 16 -18.20 4.00 17.70
CA LYS A 16 -18.89 5.13 18.34
C LYS A 16 -20.02 5.68 17.46
N MET A 17 -19.79 5.88 16.15
CA MET A 17 -20.83 6.35 15.22
C MET A 17 -21.98 5.36 15.07
N THR A 18 -21.70 4.07 14.99
CA THR A 18 -22.75 3.02 14.89
C THR A 18 -23.56 2.85 16.17
N SER A 19 -23.03 3.26 17.31
CA SER A 19 -23.75 3.24 18.60
C SER A 19 -24.67 4.44 18.84
N TRP A 20 -24.65 5.44 17.95
CA TRP A 20 -25.54 6.59 18.08
C TRP A 20 -26.99 6.19 17.81
N ASN A 21 -27.90 6.60 18.70
CA ASN A 21 -29.33 6.65 18.39
C ASN A 21 -29.55 7.83 17.43
N THR A 22 -29.33 7.61 16.14
CA THR A 22 -29.46 8.64 15.11
C THR A 22 -30.92 8.84 14.71
N CYS A 23 -31.30 10.11 14.59
CA CYS A 23 -32.59 10.48 14.03
C CYS A 23 -32.61 10.14 12.52
N ILE A 24 -33.80 9.92 11.96
CA ILE A 24 -33.98 9.67 10.50
C ILE A 24 -33.31 10.78 9.67
N PHE A 25 -33.33 12.02 10.16
CA PHE A 25 -32.72 13.18 9.49
C PHE A 25 -31.17 13.14 9.47
N ASP A 26 -30.53 12.35 10.33
CA ASP A 26 -29.06 12.24 10.43
C ASP A 26 -28.51 10.99 9.73
N MET A 27 -29.37 10.14 9.16
CA MET A 27 -28.95 8.86 8.56
C MET A 27 -28.02 9.04 7.36
N GLU A 28 -28.23 10.06 6.52
CA GLU A 28 -27.37 10.30 5.35
C GLU A 28 -25.98 10.77 5.76
N ALA A 29 -25.89 11.72 6.70
CA ALA A 29 -24.64 12.20 7.25
C ALA A 29 -23.87 11.06 7.95
N THR A 30 -24.57 10.27 8.76
CA THR A 30 -23.97 9.09 9.43
C THR A 30 -23.47 8.07 8.42
N SER A 31 -24.24 7.81 7.36
CA SER A 31 -23.86 6.88 6.29
C SER A 31 -22.62 7.35 5.54
N LEU A 32 -22.52 8.65 5.22
CA LEU A 32 -21.31 9.23 4.64
C LEU A 32 -20.12 9.12 5.60
N SER A 33 -20.33 9.39 6.89
CA SER A 33 -19.26 9.30 7.88
C SER A 33 -18.71 7.89 8.03
N LEU A 34 -19.58 6.88 8.10
CA LEU A 34 -19.16 5.48 8.09
C LEU A 34 -18.42 5.14 6.79
N HIS A 35 -18.90 5.61 5.64
CA HIS A 35 -18.21 5.41 4.37
C HIS A 35 -16.78 5.97 4.38
N LEU A 36 -16.58 7.19 4.90
CA LEU A 36 -15.26 7.80 5.02
C LEU A 36 -14.34 7.03 5.99
N CYS A 37 -14.85 6.48 7.09
CA CYS A 37 -14.07 5.57 7.93
C CYS A 37 -13.65 4.29 7.20
N MET A 38 -14.51 3.72 6.35
CA MET A 38 -14.13 2.56 5.52
C MET A 38 -13.01 2.93 4.56
N VAL A 39 -13.10 4.10 3.92
CA VAL A 39 -12.06 4.63 3.03
C VAL A 39 -10.74 4.81 3.79
N ALA A 40 -10.77 5.42 4.97
CA ALA A 40 -9.60 5.57 5.85
C ALA A 40 -8.95 4.20 6.17
N THR A 41 -9.74 3.22 6.63
CA THR A 41 -9.22 1.88 6.95
C THR A 41 -8.58 1.22 5.72
N LYS A 42 -9.19 1.35 4.55
CA LYS A 42 -8.62 0.82 3.29
C LYS A 42 -7.31 1.52 2.94
N GLY A 43 -7.22 2.84 3.11
CA GLY A 43 -5.99 3.61 2.93
C GLY A 43 -4.85 3.09 3.81
N VAL A 44 -5.10 2.88 5.10
CA VAL A 44 -4.09 2.32 6.02
C VAL A 44 -3.67 0.91 5.59
N LYS A 45 -4.61 0.05 5.19
CA LYS A 45 -4.32 -1.29 4.66
C LYS A 45 -3.44 -1.26 3.41
N LEU A 46 -3.66 -0.31 2.51
CA LEU A 46 -2.81 -0.14 1.32
C LEU A 46 -1.39 0.27 1.72
N ALA A 47 -1.24 1.21 2.66
CA ALA A 47 0.06 1.60 3.18
C ALA A 47 0.80 0.40 3.82
N SER A 48 0.10 -0.43 4.62
CA SER A 48 0.68 -1.65 5.17
C SER A 48 1.15 -2.62 4.07
N ARG A 49 0.36 -2.81 3.02
CA ARG A 49 0.74 -3.69 1.87
C ARG A 49 1.98 -3.18 1.15
N ILE A 50 2.09 -1.87 0.93
CA ILE A 50 3.28 -1.26 0.33
C ILE A 50 4.51 -1.48 1.23
N MET A 51 4.35 -1.35 2.55
CA MET A 51 5.46 -1.60 3.47
C MET A 51 5.87 -3.07 3.54
N ASP A 52 4.91 -4.00 3.53
CA ASP A 52 5.20 -5.43 3.45
C ASP A 52 5.97 -5.74 2.16
N SER A 53 5.61 -5.09 1.04
CA SER A 53 6.35 -5.15 -0.22
C SER A 53 7.75 -4.57 -0.10
N ALA A 54 7.91 -3.39 0.53
CA ALA A 54 9.21 -2.74 0.73
C ALA A 54 10.18 -3.57 1.58
N ALA A 55 9.66 -4.33 2.55
CA ALA A 55 10.46 -5.20 3.41
C ALA A 55 11.08 -6.41 2.68
N LEU A 56 10.64 -6.69 1.44
CA LEU A 56 11.19 -7.77 0.60
C LEU A 56 12.49 -7.36 -0.11
N ARG A 57 12.91 -6.10 -0.01
CA ARG A 57 14.11 -5.59 -0.66
C ARG A 57 15.37 -6.34 -0.22
N LEU A 58 16.30 -6.51 -1.17
CA LEU A 58 17.64 -7.02 -0.90
C LEU A 58 18.49 -5.91 -0.28
N ASP A 59 19.43 -6.28 0.58
CA ASP A 59 20.27 -5.38 1.38
C ASP A 59 21.22 -4.57 0.48
N LYS A 60 20.70 -3.57 -0.24
CA LYS A 60 21.47 -2.60 -1.05
C LYS A 60 21.44 -1.24 -0.35
N GLN A 61 22.64 -0.71 -0.14
CA GLN A 61 22.90 0.52 0.63
C GLN A 61 22.48 1.81 -0.10
N ASP A 62 22.18 1.77 -1.40
CA ASP A 62 21.94 2.96 -2.24
C ASP A 62 20.45 3.34 -2.41
N GLU A 63 19.53 2.62 -1.75
CA GLU A 63 18.08 2.77 -1.92
C GLU A 63 17.46 3.75 -0.92
N ILE A 64 16.23 4.25 -1.21
CA ILE A 64 15.37 4.85 -0.17
C ILE A 64 15.28 3.85 0.98
N SER A 65 15.85 4.20 2.13
CA SER A 65 15.90 3.27 3.24
C SER A 65 14.51 2.80 3.65
N LEU A 66 14.39 1.55 4.09
CA LEU A 66 13.15 0.99 4.65
C LEU A 66 12.59 1.91 5.77
N HIS A 67 13.48 2.56 6.50
CA HIS A 67 13.13 3.57 7.51
C HIS A 67 12.44 4.80 6.90
N THR A 68 12.99 5.37 5.83
CA THR A 68 12.39 6.49 5.08
C THR A 68 11.02 6.09 4.54
N THR A 69 10.90 4.91 3.90
CA THR A 69 9.61 4.39 3.42
C THR A 69 8.58 4.29 4.55
N LYS A 70 8.98 3.73 5.71
CA LYS A 70 8.11 3.64 6.88
C LYS A 70 7.65 5.01 7.38
N GLN A 71 8.57 5.97 7.49
CA GLN A 71 8.25 7.33 7.93
C GLN A 71 7.29 8.04 6.97
N THR A 72 7.53 7.96 5.66
CA THR A 72 6.66 8.58 4.67
C THR A 72 5.27 7.94 4.65
N LEU A 73 5.18 6.60 4.73
CA LEU A 73 3.89 5.91 4.84
C LEU A 73 3.16 6.26 6.14
N ALA A 74 3.88 6.42 7.26
CA ALA A 74 3.29 6.85 8.53
C ALA A 74 2.67 8.25 8.42
N MET A 75 3.28 9.17 7.66
CA MET A 75 2.68 10.48 7.38
C MET A 75 1.34 10.35 6.65
N TYR A 76 1.25 9.51 5.60
CA TYR A 76 -0.03 9.30 4.91
C TYR A 76 -1.05 8.55 5.77
N VAL A 77 -0.61 7.60 6.59
CA VAL A 77 -1.47 6.92 7.57
C VAL A 77 -2.07 7.91 8.57
N SER A 78 -1.29 8.89 9.04
CA SER A 78 -1.79 9.92 9.94
C SER A 78 -2.93 10.74 9.32
N VAL A 79 -2.91 10.95 7.99
CA VAL A 79 -3.99 11.63 7.27
C VAL A 79 -5.27 10.77 7.25
N PHE A 80 -5.17 9.46 7.04
CA PHE A 80 -6.33 8.57 7.10
C PHE A 80 -6.94 8.50 8.52
N VAL A 81 -6.11 8.47 9.56
CA VAL A 81 -6.57 8.52 10.95
C VAL A 81 -7.27 9.84 11.25
N LYS A 82 -6.65 10.95 10.85
CA LYS A 82 -7.22 12.29 11.01
C LYS A 82 -8.56 12.42 10.28
N LEU A 83 -8.69 11.88 9.08
CA LEU A 83 -9.96 11.85 8.36
C LEU A 83 -11.07 11.18 9.16
N ALA A 84 -10.79 10.01 9.77
CA ALA A 84 -11.78 9.31 10.58
C ALA A 84 -12.19 10.11 11.82
N GLU A 85 -11.22 10.80 12.44
CA GLU A 85 -11.44 11.70 13.57
C GLU A 85 -12.27 12.94 13.18
N ASP A 86 -11.91 13.62 12.09
CA ASP A 86 -12.63 14.79 11.58
C ASP A 86 -14.05 14.41 11.17
N THR A 87 -14.22 13.25 10.55
CA THR A 87 -15.52 12.70 10.20
C THR A 87 -16.38 12.42 11.44
N TYR A 88 -15.81 11.79 12.47
CA TYR A 88 -16.50 11.55 13.75
C TYR A 88 -16.96 12.84 14.42
N HIS A 89 -16.12 13.87 14.39
CA HIS A 89 -16.40 15.16 14.99
C HIS A 89 -17.17 16.13 14.08
N THR A 90 -17.68 15.67 12.93
CA THR A 90 -18.41 16.48 11.94
C THR A 90 -17.61 17.70 11.44
N LYS A 91 -16.28 17.58 11.40
CA LYS A 91 -15.31 18.59 10.93
C LYS A 91 -14.80 18.34 9.52
N PHE A 92 -15.30 17.31 8.84
CA PHE A 92 -14.93 16.98 7.47
C PHE A 92 -15.28 18.15 6.53
N ASN A 93 -14.30 18.58 5.74
CA ASN A 93 -14.41 19.66 4.78
C ASN A 93 -13.66 19.34 3.47
N ASP A 94 -13.64 20.30 2.54
CA ASP A 94 -12.90 20.20 1.28
C ASP A 94 -11.40 19.99 1.48
N GLU A 95 -10.77 20.64 2.48
CA GLU A 95 -9.36 20.41 2.83
C GLU A 95 -9.11 18.95 3.25
N SER A 96 -10.04 18.36 4.00
CA SER A 96 -9.99 16.94 4.41
C SER A 96 -10.04 16.02 3.20
N LEU A 97 -10.86 16.35 2.20
CA LEU A 97 -10.95 15.60 0.95
C LEU A 97 -9.65 15.68 0.14
N PHE A 98 -9.10 16.88 -0.07
CA PHE A 98 -7.85 17.05 -0.82
C PHE A 98 -6.68 16.39 -0.09
N SER A 99 -6.65 16.47 1.24
CA SER A 99 -5.65 15.76 2.05
C SER A 99 -5.73 14.25 1.85
N LEU A 100 -6.95 13.70 1.83
CA LEU A 100 -7.19 12.28 1.57
C LEU A 100 -6.74 11.87 0.16
N LEU A 101 -7.11 12.62 -0.89
CA LEU A 101 -6.64 12.36 -2.25
C LEU A 101 -5.11 12.41 -2.33
N GLY A 102 -4.49 13.41 -1.69
CA GLY A 102 -3.04 13.53 -1.58
C GLY A 102 -2.40 12.32 -0.88
N ALA A 103 -3.00 11.81 0.19
CA ALA A 103 -2.52 10.62 0.88
C ALA A 103 -2.62 9.36 0.01
N LEU A 104 -3.70 9.18 -0.76
CA LEU A 104 -3.84 8.08 -1.71
C LEU A 104 -2.79 8.14 -2.82
N LYS A 105 -2.57 9.32 -3.41
CA LYS A 105 -1.49 9.57 -4.38
C LYS A 105 -0.13 9.24 -3.78
N GLY A 106 0.11 9.68 -2.54
CA GLY A 106 1.34 9.41 -1.81
C GLY A 106 1.63 7.93 -1.61
N VAL A 107 0.65 7.17 -1.12
CA VAL A 107 0.79 5.71 -0.95
C VAL A 107 1.06 5.01 -2.28
N ALA A 108 0.35 5.40 -3.34
CA ALA A 108 0.58 4.86 -4.69
C ALA A 108 1.98 5.20 -5.22
N ALA A 109 2.43 6.45 -5.05
CA ALA A 109 3.75 6.92 -5.48
C ALA A 109 4.87 6.10 -4.86
N ILE A 110 4.79 5.81 -3.55
CA ILE A 110 5.77 4.94 -2.88
C ILE A 110 5.78 3.54 -3.51
N GLY A 111 4.62 2.95 -3.80
CA GLY A 111 4.53 1.67 -4.50
C GLY A 111 5.19 1.69 -5.88
N HIS A 112 4.98 2.76 -6.64
CA HIS A 112 5.61 2.95 -7.95
C HIS A 112 7.14 3.07 -7.84
N ILE A 113 7.63 3.87 -6.88
CA ILE A 113 9.06 4.06 -6.64
C ILE A 113 9.74 2.74 -6.29
N LEU A 114 9.12 1.90 -5.46
CA LEU A 114 9.67 0.59 -5.11
C LEU A 114 9.84 -0.31 -6.35
N VAL A 115 8.84 -0.35 -7.24
CA VAL A 115 8.94 -1.14 -8.48
C VAL A 115 10.04 -0.60 -9.39
N LYS A 116 10.10 0.73 -9.56
CA LYS A 116 11.10 1.38 -10.43
C LYS A 116 12.52 1.12 -9.93
N ASP A 117 12.74 1.30 -8.63
CA ASP A 117 14.03 1.05 -8.01
C ASP A 117 14.44 -0.44 -8.11
N ALA A 118 13.49 -1.35 -7.87
CA ALA A 118 13.74 -2.77 -8.08
C ALA A 118 14.09 -3.09 -9.55
N LEU A 119 13.43 -2.45 -10.53
CA LEU A 119 13.73 -2.63 -11.95
C LEU A 119 15.15 -2.16 -12.30
N GLU A 120 15.56 -1.00 -11.80
CA GLU A 120 16.91 -0.46 -11.96
C GLU A 120 17.98 -1.37 -11.34
N SER A 121 17.59 -2.20 -10.37
CA SER A 121 18.47 -3.15 -9.69
C SER A 121 18.74 -4.46 -10.46
N VAL A 122 17.93 -4.78 -11.49
CA VAL A 122 18.01 -6.04 -12.25
C VAL A 122 19.12 -5.97 -13.31
N ASN A 123 19.97 -7.00 -13.36
CA ASN A 123 21.00 -7.09 -14.39
C ASN A 123 20.38 -7.49 -15.75
N TYR A 124 20.51 -6.62 -16.75
CA TYR A 124 19.82 -6.63 -18.05
C TYR A 124 19.98 -7.96 -18.84
N VAL A 125 21.06 -8.70 -18.58
CA VAL A 125 21.41 -9.94 -19.29
C VAL A 125 20.53 -11.13 -18.87
N GLU A 126 20.04 -11.16 -17.63
CA GLU A 126 19.37 -12.34 -17.05
C GLU A 126 17.84 -12.36 -17.30
N TYR A 127 17.23 -11.19 -17.54
CA TYR A 127 15.76 -11.05 -17.67
C TYR A 127 15.24 -11.05 -19.12
N GLY A 128 16.15 -11.03 -20.10
CA GLY A 128 15.81 -10.91 -21.52
C GLY A 128 15.33 -9.50 -21.89
N SER A 129 16.02 -8.87 -22.83
CA SER A 129 15.86 -7.44 -23.17
C SER A 129 14.43 -7.01 -23.49
N SER A 130 13.63 -7.86 -24.14
CA SER A 130 12.25 -7.51 -24.56
C SER A 130 11.25 -7.53 -23.40
N ASN A 131 11.34 -8.52 -22.51
CA ASN A 131 10.46 -8.65 -21.35
C ASN A 131 10.73 -7.56 -20.31
N TYR A 132 12.00 -7.17 -20.14
CA TYR A 132 12.39 -6.03 -19.31
C TYR A 132 11.79 -4.73 -19.83
N SER A 133 12.01 -4.43 -21.11
CA SER A 133 11.58 -3.16 -21.70
C SER A 133 10.06 -3.00 -21.68
N LEU A 134 9.30 -4.08 -21.91
CA LEU A 134 7.85 -4.08 -21.80
C LEU A 134 7.39 -3.81 -20.37
N LEU A 135 8.00 -4.45 -19.37
CA LEU A 135 7.63 -4.26 -17.97
C LEU A 135 7.90 -2.83 -17.48
N VAL A 136 9.02 -2.23 -17.89
CA VAL A 136 9.35 -0.82 -17.60
C VAL A 136 8.30 0.10 -18.22
N GLN A 137 8.00 -0.09 -19.51
CA GLN A 137 7.02 0.72 -20.22
C GLN A 137 5.61 0.59 -19.62
N ASP A 138 5.16 -0.63 -19.34
CA ASP A 138 3.85 -0.89 -18.73
C ASP A 138 3.73 -0.25 -17.34
N THR A 139 4.81 -0.31 -16.55
CA THR A 139 4.83 0.31 -15.21
C THR A 139 4.64 1.82 -15.29
N GLY A 140 5.34 2.48 -16.24
CA GLY A 140 5.17 3.92 -16.49
C GLY A 140 3.77 4.27 -17.00
N ASN A 141 3.27 3.56 -18.00
CA ASN A 141 1.94 3.82 -18.57
C ASN A 141 0.83 3.74 -17.52
N ILE A 142 0.91 2.76 -16.62
CA ILE A 142 -0.09 2.54 -15.57
C ILE A 142 0.01 3.61 -14.48
N TRP A 143 1.22 4.10 -14.20
CA TRP A 143 1.41 5.25 -13.32
C TRP A 143 0.76 6.50 -13.90
N ASP A 144 1.01 6.79 -15.18
CA ASP A 144 0.43 7.94 -15.87
C ASP A 144 -1.10 7.86 -15.90
N GLU A 145 -1.67 6.69 -16.18
CA GLU A 145 -3.10 6.46 -16.13
C GLU A 145 -3.68 6.69 -14.73
N TYR A 146 -3.02 6.21 -13.69
CA TYR A 146 -3.42 6.42 -12.30
C TYR A 146 -3.40 7.91 -11.92
N GLU A 147 -2.32 8.63 -12.23
CA GLU A 147 -2.21 10.07 -11.95
C GLU A 147 -3.30 10.85 -12.69
N GLN A 148 -3.51 10.58 -13.98
CA GLN A 148 -4.58 11.22 -14.75
C GLN A 148 -5.95 10.96 -14.12
N ASN A 149 -6.24 9.73 -13.72
CA ASN A 149 -7.53 9.39 -13.11
C ASN A 149 -7.77 10.13 -11.79
N ILE A 150 -6.77 10.19 -10.90
CA ILE A 150 -6.93 10.89 -9.62
C ILE A 150 -6.98 12.41 -9.84
N ASN A 151 -6.13 12.98 -10.71
CA ASN A 151 -6.15 14.42 -11.00
C ASN A 151 -7.49 14.84 -11.62
N ASN A 152 -8.04 14.03 -12.54
CA ASN A 152 -9.36 14.27 -13.11
C ASN A 152 -10.49 14.25 -12.05
N LEU A 153 -10.37 13.39 -11.02
CA LEU A 153 -11.32 13.38 -9.89
C LEU A 153 -11.18 14.65 -9.04
N GLU A 154 -9.94 15.07 -8.76
CA GLU A 154 -9.64 16.29 -8.03
C GLU A 154 -10.20 17.52 -8.74
N ASP A 155 -9.97 17.64 -10.05
CA ASP A 155 -10.44 18.76 -10.87
C ASP A 155 -11.96 18.83 -10.95
N LYS A 156 -12.63 17.67 -11.12
CA LYS A 156 -14.09 17.60 -11.09
C LYS A 156 -14.66 18.06 -9.76
N PHE A 157 -14.03 17.67 -8.64
CA PHE A 157 -14.46 18.12 -7.33
C PHE A 157 -14.22 19.62 -7.13
N ARG A 158 -13.05 20.11 -7.54
CA ARG A 158 -12.69 21.54 -7.48
C ARG A 158 -13.63 22.41 -8.32
N ALA A 159 -14.06 21.93 -9.48
CA ALA A 159 -15.09 22.61 -10.28
C ALA A 159 -16.43 22.66 -9.55
N ALA A 160 -16.88 21.54 -9.00
CA ALA A 160 -18.15 21.48 -8.25
C ALA A 160 -18.18 22.38 -7.00
N LEU A 161 -17.04 22.57 -6.33
CA LEU A 161 -16.90 23.53 -5.23
C LEU A 161 -17.18 24.97 -5.66
N LYS A 162 -16.81 25.35 -6.89
CA LYS A 162 -17.00 26.71 -7.41
C LYS A 162 -18.46 26.99 -7.79
N ASP A 163 -19.19 25.96 -8.20
CA ASP A 163 -20.56 26.10 -8.73
C ASP A 163 -21.65 26.07 -7.64
N ASN A 164 -21.29 26.04 -6.34
CA ASN A 164 -22.20 25.94 -5.18
C ASN A 164 -23.21 24.77 -5.27
N PHE A 165 -22.86 23.72 -6.01
CA PHE A 165 -23.69 22.54 -6.12
C PHE A 165 -23.68 21.74 -4.81
N LYS A 166 -24.53 20.72 -4.69
CA LYS A 166 -24.55 19.81 -3.53
C LYS A 166 -23.26 18.98 -3.43
N ILE A 167 -22.19 19.62 -2.97
CA ILE A 167 -20.82 19.09 -2.87
C ILE A 167 -20.78 17.76 -2.12
N TYR A 168 -21.61 17.60 -1.08
CA TYR A 168 -21.73 16.38 -0.29
C TYR A 168 -22.25 15.17 -1.10
N GLU A 169 -23.08 15.39 -2.13
CA GLU A 169 -23.53 14.32 -3.02
C GLU A 169 -22.39 13.78 -3.90
N LEU A 170 -21.35 14.61 -4.13
CA LEU A 170 -20.18 14.22 -4.93
C LEU A 170 -19.05 13.61 -4.10
N VAL A 171 -19.03 13.82 -2.77
CA VAL A 171 -17.98 13.28 -1.90
C VAL A 171 -17.91 11.76 -2.00
N ARG A 172 -19.02 11.06 -1.71
CA ARG A 172 -19.06 9.58 -1.75
C ARG A 172 -18.58 9.01 -3.10
N PRO A 173 -19.16 9.37 -4.26
CA PRO A 173 -18.74 8.77 -5.52
C PRO A 173 -17.30 9.12 -5.90
N THR A 174 -16.81 10.30 -5.50
CA THR A 174 -15.40 10.68 -5.72
C THR A 174 -14.47 9.80 -4.88
N MET A 175 -14.80 9.56 -3.62
CA MET A 175 -13.99 8.72 -2.72
C MET A 175 -14.00 7.25 -3.13
N GLU A 176 -15.14 6.73 -3.59
CA GLU A 176 -15.24 5.37 -4.12
C GLU A 176 -14.35 5.17 -5.35
N LYS A 177 -14.40 6.12 -6.29
CA LYS A 177 -13.57 6.06 -7.50
C LYS A 177 -12.09 6.19 -7.16
N ALA A 178 -11.71 7.18 -6.35
CA ALA A 178 -10.32 7.40 -5.95
C ALA A 178 -9.74 6.15 -5.24
N MET A 179 -10.49 5.59 -4.29
CA MET A 179 -10.09 4.37 -3.59
C MET A 179 -9.96 3.18 -4.55
N THR A 180 -10.91 3.01 -5.49
CA THR A 180 -10.87 1.92 -6.48
C THR A 180 -9.63 2.01 -7.36
N HIS A 181 -9.35 3.19 -7.94
CA HIS A 181 -8.14 3.41 -8.73
C HIS A 181 -6.87 3.11 -7.92
N THR A 182 -6.82 3.57 -6.67
CA THR A 182 -5.66 3.35 -5.79
C THR A 182 -5.47 1.87 -5.45
N ILE A 183 -6.55 1.14 -5.12
CA ILE A 183 -6.48 -0.30 -4.81
C ILE A 183 -5.95 -1.10 -6.01
N LEU A 184 -6.49 -0.83 -7.20
CA LEU A 184 -6.09 -1.52 -8.42
C LEU A 184 -4.63 -1.24 -8.73
N PHE A 185 -4.24 0.03 -8.71
CA PHE A 185 -2.87 0.46 -8.95
C PHE A 185 -1.87 -0.16 -7.97
N VAL A 186 -2.11 -0.02 -6.65
CA VAL A 186 -1.23 -0.57 -5.61
C VAL A 186 -1.11 -2.09 -5.72
N SER A 187 -2.20 -2.78 -6.04
CA SER A 187 -2.16 -4.25 -6.19
C SER A 187 -1.26 -4.67 -7.37
N GLN A 188 -1.30 -3.92 -8.47
CA GLN A 188 -0.40 -4.15 -9.59
C GLN A 188 1.06 -3.82 -9.23
N MET A 189 1.32 -2.72 -8.51
CA MET A 189 2.68 -2.38 -8.07
C MET A 189 3.28 -3.44 -7.17
N VAL A 190 2.55 -3.92 -6.16
CA VAL A 190 3.02 -4.99 -5.27
C VAL A 190 3.32 -6.27 -6.06
N THR A 191 2.44 -6.64 -7.00
CA THR A 191 2.64 -7.84 -7.84
C THR A 191 3.87 -7.70 -8.73
N ARG A 192 4.10 -6.51 -9.30
CA ARG A 192 5.28 -6.23 -10.13
C ARG A 192 6.56 -6.22 -9.31
N HIS A 193 6.55 -5.62 -8.12
CA HIS A 193 7.70 -5.60 -7.23
C HIS A 193 8.15 -7.01 -6.87
N ASP A 194 7.22 -7.87 -6.43
CA ASP A 194 7.48 -9.28 -6.15
C ASP A 194 8.06 -10.02 -7.36
N ARG A 195 7.44 -9.82 -8.53
CA ARG A 195 7.92 -10.39 -9.79
C ARG A 195 9.36 -9.94 -10.09
N VAL A 196 9.66 -8.65 -10.03
CA VAL A 196 11.00 -8.10 -10.33
C VAL A 196 12.04 -8.67 -9.38
N LEU A 197 11.74 -8.71 -8.08
CA LEU A 197 12.64 -9.27 -7.07
C LEU A 197 13.01 -10.73 -7.35
N SER A 198 12.08 -11.54 -7.89
CA SER A 198 12.36 -12.95 -8.23
C SER A 198 13.50 -13.14 -9.26
N TYR A 199 13.86 -12.08 -9.98
CA TYR A 199 14.95 -12.06 -10.97
C TYR A 199 16.23 -11.40 -10.47
N THR A 200 16.26 -10.89 -9.24
CA THR A 200 17.46 -10.31 -8.64
C THR A 200 18.32 -11.42 -8.02
N PRO A 201 19.63 -11.52 -8.35
CA PRO A 201 20.50 -12.56 -7.81
C PRO A 201 20.54 -12.53 -6.26
N GLY A 202 20.19 -13.64 -5.61
CA GLY A 202 20.23 -13.79 -4.15
C GLY A 202 18.98 -14.38 -3.49
N ILE A 203 17.85 -14.50 -4.19
CA ILE A 203 16.56 -14.96 -3.60
C ILE A 203 16.41 -16.49 -3.57
N LYS A 204 17.14 -17.25 -4.38
CA LYS A 204 16.98 -18.72 -4.50
C LYS A 204 17.23 -19.52 -3.20
N GLY A 205 17.78 -18.92 -2.14
CA GLY A 205 18.15 -19.63 -0.91
C GLY A 205 17.18 -19.52 0.28
N ARG A 206 16.23 -18.57 0.33
CA ARG A 206 15.43 -18.34 1.56
C ARG A 206 14.10 -19.10 1.64
N HIS A 207 13.62 -19.69 0.54
CA HIS A 207 12.35 -20.43 0.55
C HIS A 207 12.47 -21.93 0.86
N ALA A 208 13.68 -22.48 1.04
CA ALA A 208 13.89 -23.91 1.27
C ALA A 208 14.08 -24.32 2.75
N GLY A 209 13.95 -23.41 3.71
CA GLY A 209 14.38 -23.65 5.10
C GLY A 209 13.30 -24.07 6.11
N ARG A 210 12.05 -24.36 5.70
CA ARG A 210 10.97 -24.62 6.69
C ARG A 210 10.04 -25.77 6.33
N ALA A 211 10.62 -26.97 6.22
CA ALA A 211 10.00 -28.27 6.50
C ALA A 211 11.13 -29.31 6.36
N THR A 212 11.75 -29.78 7.43
CA THR A 212 11.27 -30.97 8.15
C THR A 212 12.12 -31.13 9.39
N GLY A 213 11.47 -31.27 10.55
CA GLY A 213 12.11 -31.79 11.74
C GLY A 213 12.01 -33.31 11.77
N GLU A 214 12.91 -33.87 12.57
CA GLU A 214 12.91 -35.19 13.20
C GLU A 214 13.55 -36.37 12.45
N GLY A 215 14.63 -36.88 13.06
CA GLY A 215 14.99 -38.30 12.98
C GLY A 215 16.47 -38.62 12.76
N GLU A 216 17.35 -38.31 13.72
CA GLU A 216 18.51 -39.19 13.96
C GLU A 216 18.02 -40.46 14.68
N PRO A 217 18.62 -41.64 14.43
CA PRO A 217 19.75 -42.02 15.28
C PRO A 217 20.90 -42.75 14.56
N ASP A 218 22.11 -42.32 14.93
CA ASP A 218 23.26 -43.12 15.40
C ASP A 218 23.59 -44.47 14.72
N SER A 219 24.78 -44.57 14.13
CA SER A 219 25.71 -45.68 14.42
C SER A 219 27.06 -45.52 13.68
N GLY A 220 28.12 -45.37 14.48
CA GLY A 220 29.38 -46.11 14.25
C GLY A 220 30.52 -45.39 13.55
N SER A 221 31.39 -44.77 14.34
CA SER A 221 32.85 -44.79 14.13
C SER A 221 33.47 -45.26 15.44
N PRO A 222 34.56 -46.06 15.44
CA PRO A 222 35.90 -45.47 15.28
C PRO A 222 36.92 -46.39 14.56
N VAL A 223 37.79 -45.87 13.66
CA VAL A 223 39.18 -45.44 13.90
C VAL A 223 40.27 -46.48 13.49
N HIS A 224 41.24 -45.96 12.71
CA HIS A 224 42.64 -46.38 12.45
C HIS A 224 42.97 -47.79 11.91
N GLU A 225 43.67 -47.85 10.77
CA GLU A 225 45.14 -47.96 10.78
C GLU A 225 45.76 -47.71 9.39
N SER A 226 47.00 -47.22 9.45
CA SER A 226 47.88 -46.74 8.38
C SER A 226 48.90 -47.79 7.93
N SER A 227 49.56 -47.51 6.80
CA SER A 227 50.80 -48.11 6.25
C SER A 227 50.57 -49.35 5.35
N GLY A 228 51.13 -49.47 4.15
CA GLY A 228 52.36 -48.90 3.62
C GLY A 228 53.44 -49.98 3.56
N SER A 229 53.46 -50.77 2.48
CA SER A 229 54.61 -51.36 1.77
C SER A 229 54.10 -52.24 0.64
#